data_AF-A0AAC9X235-F1
#
_entry.id   AF-A0AAC9X235-F1
#
_cell.length_a   1.000
_cell.length_b   1.000
_cell.length_c   1.000
_cell.angle_alpha   90.00
_cell.angle_beta   90.00
_cell.angle_gamma   90.00
#
_symmetry.space_group_name_H-M   'P 1'
#
loop_
_entity.id
_entity.type
_entity.pdbx_description
1 polymer ?
#
loop_
_entity_poly.entity_id
_entity_poly.type
_entity_poly.pdbx_seq_one_letter_code
_entity_poly.pdbx_strand_id
1 'polypeptide(L)'
;MTPDAFLILCRAARDSLALFLTGSLLFAGWLAPRDLGIALSARLRKFWAWGSVFTTVIVIATLPAEVSEVGDGWQDAFSPTLSKAVLVDTTIGQAWIIQAVAGVCLLLLTWRKCGALLSVIPACLLLTATALTGHVRMIGMGAMFFQAVHLLAGGFWCGGLIPVAMLVSDTRKKKWDLSMQMALARYSAAGHIAVPLVLLTGSGLGLNILGGWPKHFTVYSTLLILKLGLTSGMVCIACVNRYVYVRNLRQKRNITASLKYLQRGTIAEIAFSAAIIAIVAVAGRMDPTTLSLPTN
;
A
#
# COMPACT_ATOMS: atom_id res chain seq x y z
N MET A 1 3.75 20.69 -16.31
CA MET A 1 3.01 19.81 -15.37
C MET A 1 2.63 20.65 -14.16
N THR A 2 1.39 20.60 -13.71
CA THR A 2 0.95 21.33 -12.50
C THR A 2 1.50 20.68 -11.24
N PRO A 3 1.66 21.42 -10.12
CA PRO A 3 2.12 20.83 -8.87
C PRO A 3 1.17 19.73 -8.34
N ASP A 4 -0.15 19.94 -8.43
CA ASP A 4 -1.13 18.91 -8.10
C ASP A 4 -0.95 17.59 -8.90
N ALA A 5 -0.79 17.67 -10.23
CA ALA A 5 -0.59 16.48 -11.06
C ALA A 5 0.71 15.74 -10.68
N PHE A 6 1.77 16.48 -10.34
CA PHE A 6 3.01 15.90 -9.84
C PHE A 6 2.81 15.21 -8.48
N LEU A 7 2.07 15.82 -7.55
CA LEU A 7 1.75 15.23 -6.25
C LEU A 7 0.92 13.94 -6.38
N ILE A 8 -0.02 13.88 -7.33
CA ILE A 8 -0.78 12.66 -7.63
C ILE A 8 0.16 11.52 -8.07
N LEU A 9 1.11 11.81 -8.99
CA LEU A 9 2.09 10.82 -9.45
C LEU A 9 3.01 10.37 -8.32
N CYS A 10 3.54 11.31 -7.54
CA CYS A 10 4.37 11.03 -6.37
C CYS A 10 3.64 10.17 -5.35
N ARG A 11 2.35 10.47 -5.08
CA ARG A 11 1.52 9.69 -4.17
C ARG A 11 1.32 8.26 -4.67
N ALA A 12 0.94 8.08 -5.94
CA ALA A 12 0.77 6.74 -6.53
C ALA A 12 2.05 5.91 -6.44
N ALA A 13 3.19 6.51 -6.78
CA ALA A 13 4.50 5.84 -6.76
C ALA A 13 4.96 5.51 -5.32
N ARG A 14 4.90 6.49 -4.41
CA ARG A 14 5.25 6.32 -2.99
C ARG A 14 4.39 5.26 -2.33
N ASP A 15 3.08 5.33 -2.49
CA ASP A 15 2.15 4.40 -1.84
C ASP A 15 2.34 2.98 -2.38
N SER A 16 2.57 2.81 -3.69
CA SER A 16 2.93 1.52 -4.30
C SER A 16 4.20 0.92 -3.71
N LEU A 17 5.26 1.73 -3.60
CA LEU A 17 6.54 1.30 -3.03
C LEU A 17 6.42 0.98 -1.54
N ALA A 18 5.71 1.81 -0.76
CA ALA A 18 5.53 1.60 0.67
C ALA A 18 4.69 0.33 0.96
N LEU A 19 3.66 0.05 0.16
CA LEU A 19 2.90 -1.21 0.24
C LEU A 19 3.80 -2.41 -0.09
N PHE A 20 4.56 -2.34 -1.19
CA PHE A 20 5.52 -3.39 -1.59
C PHE A 20 6.55 -3.66 -0.49
N LEU A 21 7.22 -2.62 0.02
CA LEU A 21 8.24 -2.72 1.05
C LEU A 21 7.65 -3.35 2.31
N THR A 22 6.53 -2.84 2.81
CA THR A 22 5.88 -3.33 4.03
C THR A 22 5.50 -4.81 3.92
N GLY A 23 4.72 -5.18 2.91
CA GLY A 23 4.22 -6.55 2.78
C GLY A 23 5.31 -7.56 2.46
N SER A 24 6.30 -7.20 1.62
CA SER A 24 7.38 -8.12 1.26
C SER A 24 8.39 -8.33 2.41
N LEU A 25 8.68 -7.29 3.20
CA LEU A 25 9.49 -7.40 4.41
C LEU A 25 8.78 -8.25 5.48
N LEU A 26 7.48 -8.04 5.72
CA LEU A 26 6.68 -8.86 6.63
C LEU A 26 6.64 -10.32 6.17
N PHE A 27 6.43 -10.56 4.88
CA PHE A 27 6.39 -11.92 4.35
C PHE A 27 7.73 -12.65 4.59
N ALA A 28 8.84 -12.03 4.20
CA ALA A 28 10.16 -12.65 4.29
C ALA A 28 10.67 -12.76 5.73
N GLY A 29 10.37 -11.77 6.58
CA GLY A 29 10.87 -11.68 7.96
C GLY A 29 10.01 -12.39 9.01
N TRP A 30 8.71 -12.58 8.75
CA TRP A 30 7.77 -13.13 9.74
C TRP A 30 7.04 -14.39 9.26
N LEU A 31 6.55 -14.42 8.01
CA LEU A 31 5.72 -15.53 7.54
C LEU A 31 6.53 -16.71 7.02
N ALA A 32 7.55 -16.45 6.20
CA ALA A 32 8.38 -17.49 5.61
C ALA A 32 9.18 -18.24 6.69
N PRO A 33 9.30 -19.59 6.61
CA PRO A 33 10.26 -20.34 7.42
C PRO A 33 11.68 -19.78 7.28
N ARG A 34 12.50 -19.85 8.33
CA ARG A 34 13.78 -19.13 8.45
C ARG A 34 14.65 -19.20 7.19
N ASP A 35 14.93 -20.40 6.69
CA ASP A 35 15.83 -20.58 5.54
C ASP A 35 15.22 -20.04 4.23
N LEU A 36 13.91 -20.24 4.05
CA LEU A 36 13.18 -19.67 2.91
C LEU A 36 13.14 -18.14 3.00
N GLY A 37 12.93 -17.59 4.20
CA GLY A 37 12.95 -16.16 4.48
C GLY A 37 14.30 -15.53 4.19
N ILE A 38 15.40 -16.18 4.56
CA ILE A 38 16.77 -15.75 4.23
C ILE A 38 16.98 -15.76 2.72
N ALA A 39 16.60 -16.85 2.03
CA ALA A 39 16.74 -16.96 0.59
C ALA A 39 15.90 -15.92 -0.18
N LEU A 40 14.65 -15.69 0.25
CA LEU A 40 13.79 -14.65 -0.30
C LEU A 40 14.36 -13.25 -0.04
N SER A 41 14.82 -12.99 1.19
CA SER A 41 15.45 -11.71 1.55
C SER A 41 16.66 -11.42 0.68
N ALA A 42 17.50 -12.43 0.39
CA ALA A 42 18.66 -12.27 -0.49
C ALA A 42 18.26 -11.84 -1.92
N ARG A 43 17.15 -12.37 -2.45
CA ARG A 43 16.62 -12.03 -3.79
C ARG A 43 15.93 -10.67 -3.82
N LEU A 44 15.18 -10.35 -2.76
CA LEU A 44 14.42 -9.10 -2.65
C LEU A 44 15.28 -7.91 -2.23
N ARG A 45 16.46 -8.15 -1.66
CA ARG A 45 17.34 -7.10 -1.11
C ARG A 45 17.59 -5.93 -2.07
N LYS A 46 17.90 -6.21 -3.34
CA LYS A 46 18.13 -5.15 -4.33
C LYS A 46 16.87 -4.31 -4.55
N PHE A 47 15.71 -4.96 -4.61
CA PHE A 47 14.41 -4.28 -4.76
C PHE A 47 14.04 -3.48 -3.51
N TRP A 48 14.35 -3.97 -2.31
CA TRP A 48 14.16 -3.20 -1.08
C TRP A 48 15.06 -1.98 -1.01
N ALA A 49 16.35 -2.13 -1.34
CA ALA A 49 17.29 -1.00 -1.37
C ALA A 49 16.85 0.07 -2.37
N TRP A 50 16.62 -0.31 -3.63
CA TRP A 50 16.14 0.63 -4.64
C TRP A 50 14.76 1.20 -4.31
N GLY A 51 13.84 0.39 -3.81
CA GLY A 51 12.53 0.86 -3.37
C GLY A 51 12.63 1.90 -2.25
N SER A 52 13.59 1.72 -1.32
CA SER A 52 13.84 2.67 -0.23
C SER A 52 14.46 3.97 -0.74
N VAL A 53 15.39 3.89 -1.71
CA VAL A 53 15.96 5.06 -2.40
C VAL A 53 14.85 5.84 -3.09
N PHE A 54 14.08 5.19 -3.97
CA PHE A 54 13.02 5.86 -4.73
C PHE A 54 11.95 6.44 -3.82
N THR A 55 11.50 5.72 -2.79
CA THR A 55 10.52 6.25 -1.84
C THR A 55 11.06 7.50 -1.12
N THR A 56 12.32 7.47 -0.68
CA THR A 56 12.94 8.62 0.00
C THR A 56 13.06 9.82 -0.93
N VAL A 57 13.51 9.61 -2.18
CA VAL A 57 13.61 10.67 -3.19
C VAL A 57 12.22 11.25 -3.51
N ILE A 58 11.21 10.40 -3.69
CA ILE A 58 9.84 10.85 -3.96
C ILE A 58 9.31 11.68 -2.80
N VAL A 59 9.48 11.22 -1.55
CA VAL A 59 9.09 11.99 -0.37
C VAL A 59 9.79 13.34 -0.37
N ILE A 60 11.11 13.40 -0.55
CA ILE A 60 11.84 14.67 -0.60
C ILE A 60 11.29 15.59 -1.69
N ALA A 61 11.01 15.04 -2.87
CA ALA A 61 10.49 15.78 -4.01
C ALA A 61 9.05 16.30 -3.80
N THR A 62 8.25 15.73 -2.90
CA THR A 62 6.90 16.26 -2.64
C THR A 62 6.93 17.59 -1.91
N LEU A 63 7.95 17.91 -1.10
CA LEU A 63 7.95 19.14 -0.31
C LEU A 63 7.91 20.41 -1.19
N PRO A 64 8.79 20.58 -2.21
CA PRO A 64 8.69 21.74 -3.11
C PRO A 64 7.34 21.82 -3.84
N ALA A 65 6.72 20.68 -4.13
CA ALA A 65 5.42 20.64 -4.77
C ALA A 65 4.28 21.04 -3.82
N GLU A 66 4.30 20.61 -2.55
CA GLU A 66 3.35 21.08 -1.53
C GLU A 66 3.52 22.59 -1.26
N VAL A 67 4.76 23.09 -1.25
CA VAL A 67 5.05 24.53 -1.16
C VAL A 67 4.47 25.28 -2.36
N SER A 68 4.59 24.71 -3.56
CA SER A 68 4.05 25.30 -4.79
C SER A 68 2.51 25.37 -4.78
N GLU A 69 1.82 24.43 -4.12
CA GLU A 69 0.36 24.43 -3.97
C GLU A 69 -0.13 25.45 -2.94
N VAL A 70 0.69 25.75 -1.93
CA VAL A 70 0.39 26.80 -0.94
C VAL A 70 0.72 28.19 -1.45
N GLY A 71 1.76 28.31 -2.30
CA GLY A 71 2.11 29.53 -3.02
C GLY A 71 1.38 29.68 -4.35
N ASP A 72 1.93 30.48 -5.25
CA ASP A 72 1.35 30.79 -6.56
C ASP A 72 1.88 29.85 -7.67
N GLY A 73 2.38 28.66 -7.32
CA GLY A 73 2.92 27.67 -8.26
C GLY A 73 4.42 27.43 -8.13
N TRP A 74 5.03 26.84 -9.16
CA TRP A 74 6.40 26.32 -9.12
C TRP A 74 7.48 27.37 -8.85
N GLN A 75 7.22 28.65 -9.12
CA GLN A 75 8.15 29.72 -8.79
C GLN A 75 8.40 29.85 -7.28
N ASP A 76 7.45 29.40 -6.46
CA ASP A 76 7.53 29.45 -5.01
C ASP A 76 8.08 28.17 -4.38
N ALA A 77 8.35 27.13 -5.17
CA ALA A 77 8.71 25.79 -4.72
C ALA A 77 9.88 25.73 -3.72
N PHE A 78 10.78 26.72 -3.79
CA PHE A 78 11.96 26.82 -2.92
C PHE A 78 11.94 28.07 -2.03
N SER A 79 10.79 28.72 -1.87
CA SER A 79 10.63 29.85 -0.95
C SER A 79 10.91 29.41 0.49
N PRO A 80 11.93 29.96 1.17
CA PRO A 80 12.27 29.55 2.54
C PRO A 80 11.14 29.82 3.52
N THR A 81 10.41 30.92 3.33
CA THR A 81 9.28 31.32 4.18
C THR A 81 8.12 30.34 4.04
N LEU A 82 7.72 30.02 2.81
CA LEU A 82 6.63 29.07 2.57
C LEU A 82 7.03 27.63 2.94
N SER A 83 8.29 27.25 2.71
CA SER A 83 8.81 25.94 3.12
C SER A 83 8.74 25.75 4.63
N LYS A 84 9.12 26.78 5.40
CA LYS A 84 9.00 26.76 6.86
C LYS A 84 7.53 26.69 7.29
N ALA A 85 6.65 27.48 6.67
CA ALA A 85 5.23 27.45 6.97
C ALA A 85 4.62 26.07 6.72
N VAL A 86 4.89 25.45 5.57
CA VAL A 86 4.43 24.09 5.26
C VAL A 86 4.97 23.08 6.28
N LEU A 87 6.26 23.11 6.59
CA LEU A 87 6.88 22.12 7.49
C LEU A 87 6.41 22.22 8.94
N VAL A 88 6.25 23.44 9.46
CA VAL A 88 6.02 23.70 10.89
C VAL A 88 4.54 23.89 11.21
N ASP A 89 3.81 24.58 10.33
CA ASP A 89 2.46 25.05 10.64
C ASP A 89 1.37 24.13 10.05
N THR A 90 1.74 23.08 9.31
CA THR A 90 0.77 22.17 8.68
C THR A 90 0.95 20.71 9.10
N THR A 91 -0.15 19.96 9.10
CA THR A 91 -0.14 18.50 9.31
C THR A 91 0.48 17.75 8.14
N ILE A 92 0.47 18.33 6.94
CA ILE A 92 1.17 17.81 5.75
C ILE A 92 2.68 17.81 6.02
N GLY A 93 3.22 18.91 6.54
CA GLY A 93 4.62 19.01 6.95
C GLY A 93 5.01 17.98 8.02
N GLN A 94 4.18 17.80 9.05
CA GLN A 94 4.40 16.79 10.09
C GLN A 94 4.46 15.36 9.52
N ALA A 95 3.50 15.02 8.64
CA ALA A 95 3.48 13.72 7.96
C ALA A 95 4.72 13.53 7.08
N TRP A 96 5.11 14.58 6.34
CA TRP A 96 6.29 14.58 5.50
C TRP A 96 7.57 14.32 6.30
N ILE A 97 7.75 14.97 7.46
CA ILE A 97 8.91 14.76 8.34
C ILE A 97 8.99 13.29 8.77
N ILE A 98 7.87 12.72 9.23
CA ILE A 98 7.82 11.30 9.63
C ILE A 98 8.17 10.41 8.45
N GLN A 99 7.65 10.68 7.26
CA GLN A 99 7.96 9.92 6.05
C GLN A 99 9.43 10.05 5.63
N ALA A 100 10.01 11.24 5.71
CA ALA A 100 11.41 11.49 5.37
C ALA A 100 12.34 10.72 6.31
N VAL A 101 12.11 10.83 7.63
CA VAL A 101 12.87 10.09 8.64
C VAL A 101 12.71 8.58 8.44
N ALA A 102 11.48 8.10 8.25
CA ALA A 102 11.21 6.68 8.00
C ALA A 102 11.89 6.19 6.71
N GLY A 103 11.86 6.97 5.63
CA GLY A 103 12.52 6.67 4.36
C GLY A 103 14.04 6.54 4.52
N VAL A 104 14.68 7.50 5.20
CA VAL A 104 16.12 7.47 5.49
C VAL A 104 16.47 6.28 6.39
N CYS A 105 15.71 6.02 7.46
CA CYS A 105 15.91 4.86 8.31
C CYS A 105 15.81 3.56 7.52
N LEU A 106 14.79 3.41 6.67
CA LEU A 106 14.61 2.23 5.84
C LEU A 106 15.74 2.05 4.83
N LEU A 107 16.18 3.15 4.21
CA LEU A 107 17.33 3.15 3.30
C LEU A 107 18.60 2.67 4.00
N LEU A 108 18.89 3.19 5.20
CA LEU A 108 20.06 2.79 5.98
C LEU A 108 20.00 1.32 6.38
N LEU A 109 18.83 0.83 6.83
CA LEU A 109 18.65 -0.57 7.23
C LEU A 109 18.78 -1.53 6.04
N THR A 110 18.20 -1.19 4.89
CA THR A 110 18.27 -2.02 3.69
C THR A 110 19.68 -2.01 3.07
N TRP A 111 20.38 -0.86 3.10
CA TRP A 111 21.76 -0.71 2.65
C TRP A 111 22.74 -1.50 3.52
N ARG A 112 22.61 -1.40 4.86
CA ARG A 112 23.41 -2.16 5.84
C ARG A 112 23.02 -3.64 5.91
N LYS A 113 22.03 -4.07 5.12
CA LYS A 113 21.54 -5.45 5.05
C LYS A 113 21.05 -5.96 6.41
N CYS A 114 20.50 -5.06 7.22
CA CYS A 114 19.84 -5.42 8.47
C CYS A 114 18.66 -6.37 8.22
N GLY A 115 18.25 -7.11 9.25
CA GLY A 115 17.18 -8.10 9.12
C GLY A 115 15.86 -7.49 8.62
N ALA A 116 15.13 -8.27 7.81
CA ALA A 116 13.87 -7.82 7.20
C ALA A 116 12.86 -7.31 8.26
N LEU A 117 12.77 -8.00 9.41
CA LEU A 117 11.86 -7.64 10.49
C LEU A 117 12.16 -6.26 11.10
N LEU A 118 13.42 -5.87 11.24
CA LEU A 118 13.80 -4.54 11.74
C LEU A 118 13.41 -3.43 10.75
N SER A 119 13.45 -3.74 9.46
CA SER A 119 13.08 -2.81 8.38
C SER A 119 11.56 -2.62 8.25
N VAL A 120 10.74 -3.48 8.87
CA VAL A 120 9.27 -3.35 8.84
C VAL A 120 8.80 -2.08 9.52
N ILE A 121 9.41 -1.68 10.64
CA ILE A 121 8.98 -0.51 11.43
C ILE A 121 8.95 0.76 10.58
N PRO A 122 10.05 1.19 9.93
CA PRO A 122 10.02 2.38 9.09
C PRO A 122 9.15 2.21 7.83
N ALA A 123 9.01 0.99 7.28
CA ALA A 123 8.08 0.74 6.18
C ALA A 123 6.61 0.99 6.59
N CYS A 124 6.22 0.54 7.79
CA CYS A 124 4.91 0.81 8.38
C CYS A 124 4.71 2.31 8.63
N LEU A 125 5.72 3.01 9.15
CA LEU A 125 5.64 4.46 9.39
C LEU A 125 5.45 5.26 8.09
N LEU A 126 6.10 4.86 6.99
CA LEU A 126 5.89 5.48 5.67
C LEU A 126 4.42 5.44 5.25
N LEU A 127 3.73 4.32 5.50
CA LEU A 127 2.30 4.17 5.23
C LEU A 127 1.45 4.98 6.19
N THR A 128 1.59 4.75 7.50
CA THR A 128 0.67 5.29 8.51
C THR A 128 0.80 6.79 8.69
N ALA A 129 1.94 7.40 8.36
CA ALA A 129 2.09 8.86 8.37
C ALA A 129 1.08 9.57 7.47
N THR A 130 0.60 8.93 6.40
CA THR A 130 -0.44 9.51 5.53
C THR A 130 -1.78 9.74 6.25
N ALA A 131 -2.05 8.99 7.33
CA ALA A 131 -3.26 9.16 8.14
C ALA A 131 -3.30 10.51 8.89
N LEU A 132 -2.16 11.21 9.01
CA LEU A 132 -2.09 12.54 9.62
C LEU A 132 -2.57 13.65 8.70
N THR A 133 -2.85 13.34 7.43
CA THR A 133 -3.18 14.31 6.37
C THR A 133 -4.59 14.12 5.83
N GLY A 134 -5.10 15.15 5.14
CA GLY A 134 -6.38 15.12 4.43
C GLY A 134 -7.61 14.96 5.32
N HIS A 135 -8.73 14.58 4.70
CA HIS A 135 -10.06 14.49 5.34
C HIS A 135 -10.10 13.59 6.57
N VAL A 136 -9.27 12.55 6.60
CA VAL A 136 -9.18 11.61 7.73
C VAL A 136 -8.77 12.34 9.02
N ARG A 137 -7.80 13.25 8.94
CA ARG A 137 -7.35 14.03 10.10
C ARG A 137 -8.46 14.94 10.62
N MET A 138 -9.25 15.52 9.72
CA MET A 138 -10.34 16.45 10.06
C MET A 138 -11.51 15.73 10.74
N ILE A 139 -11.78 14.46 10.40
CA ILE A 139 -12.81 13.65 11.05
C ILE A 139 -12.40 13.30 12.50
N GLY A 140 -11.12 13.05 12.74
CA GLY A 140 -10.56 12.91 14.09
C GLY A 140 -9.81 11.59 14.34
N MET A 141 -9.44 11.37 15.61
CA MET A 141 -8.52 10.28 16.00
C MET A 141 -9.00 8.87 15.63
N GLY A 142 -10.30 8.60 15.74
CA GLY A 142 -10.86 7.31 15.34
C GLY A 142 -10.67 7.01 13.86
N ALA A 143 -10.89 8.01 12.99
CA ALA A 143 -10.65 7.88 11.55
C ALA A 143 -9.16 7.71 11.24
N MET A 144 -8.28 8.42 11.93
CA MET A 144 -6.82 8.24 11.78
C MET A 144 -6.40 6.81 12.13
N PHE A 145 -6.93 6.25 13.22
CA PHE A 145 -6.67 4.86 13.60
C PHE A 145 -7.18 3.88 12.54
N PHE A 146 -8.41 4.08 12.05
CA PHE A 146 -8.97 3.25 10.98
C PHE A 146 -8.12 3.30 9.72
N GLN A 147 -7.63 4.50 9.34
CA GLN A 147 -6.76 4.68 8.17
C GLN A 147 -5.42 3.98 8.36
N ALA A 148 -4.81 4.09 9.54
CA ALA A 148 -3.57 3.38 9.84
C ALA A 148 -3.77 1.85 9.74
N VAL A 149 -4.83 1.31 10.34
CA VAL A 149 -5.16 -0.13 10.26
C VAL A 149 -5.45 -0.55 8.81
N HIS A 150 -6.20 0.25 8.05
CA HIS A 150 -6.51 -0.01 6.64
C HIS A 150 -5.23 -0.12 5.81
N LEU A 151 -4.31 0.83 5.97
CA LEU A 151 -3.06 0.87 5.22
C LEU A 151 -2.10 -0.26 5.62
N LEU A 152 -2.00 -0.60 6.91
CA LEU A 152 -1.16 -1.71 7.35
C LEU A 152 -1.71 -3.06 6.87
N ALA A 153 -3.02 -3.29 6.98
CA ALA A 153 -3.66 -4.50 6.49
C ALA A 153 -3.58 -4.61 4.96
N GLY A 154 -3.79 -3.49 4.25
CA GLY A 154 -3.63 -3.39 2.80
C GLY A 154 -2.19 -3.59 2.34
N GLY A 155 -1.21 -3.04 3.06
CA GLY A 155 0.22 -3.22 2.82
C GLY A 155 0.67 -4.66 3.01
N PHE A 156 0.20 -5.30 4.08
CA PHE A 156 0.40 -6.73 4.27
C PHE A 156 -0.18 -7.55 3.12
N TRP A 157 -1.43 -7.31 2.74
CA TRP A 157 -2.08 -8.05 1.66
C TRP A 157 -1.38 -7.77 0.33
N CYS A 158 -1.45 -6.55 -0.19
CA CYS A 158 -0.94 -6.22 -1.53
C CYS A 158 0.57 -6.46 -1.67
N GLY A 159 1.37 -6.01 -0.70
CA GLY A 159 2.82 -6.15 -0.75
C GLY A 159 3.31 -7.59 -0.58
N GLY A 160 2.58 -8.40 0.18
CA GLY A 160 2.88 -9.82 0.37
C GLY A 160 2.59 -10.68 -0.86
N LEU A 161 1.80 -10.20 -1.83
CA LEU A 161 1.54 -10.93 -3.08
C LEU A 161 2.78 -11.06 -3.96
N ILE A 162 3.73 -10.12 -3.88
CA ILE A 162 4.97 -10.17 -4.67
C ILE A 162 5.83 -11.40 -4.31
N PRO A 163 6.21 -11.63 -3.03
CA PRO A 163 6.93 -12.84 -2.66
C PRO A 163 6.10 -14.11 -2.89
N VAL A 164 4.77 -14.08 -2.76
CA VAL A 164 3.91 -15.21 -3.14
C VAL A 164 4.06 -15.54 -4.63
N ALA A 165 3.96 -14.54 -5.51
CA ALA A 165 4.13 -14.71 -6.94
C ALA A 165 5.52 -15.24 -7.31
N MET A 166 6.57 -14.79 -6.60
CA MET A 166 7.94 -15.31 -6.75
C MET A 166 8.04 -16.78 -6.36
N LEU A 167 7.49 -17.16 -5.20
CA LEU A 167 7.49 -18.55 -4.73
C LEU A 167 6.77 -19.48 -5.70
N VAL A 168 5.56 -19.12 -6.13
CA VAL A 168 4.80 -19.94 -7.08
C VAL A 168 5.54 -20.00 -8.43
N SER A 169 6.17 -18.91 -8.87
CA SER A 169 6.95 -18.91 -10.12
C SER A 169 8.16 -19.83 -10.08
N ASP A 170 8.86 -19.89 -8.95
CA ASP A 170 10.04 -20.74 -8.77
C ASP A 170 9.72 -22.23 -8.85
N THR A 171 8.49 -22.62 -8.48
CA THR A 171 8.06 -24.03 -8.48
C THR A 171 7.90 -24.62 -9.89
N ARG A 172 7.99 -23.77 -10.92
CA ARG A 172 8.16 -24.22 -12.31
C ARG A 172 9.57 -24.74 -12.60
N LYS A 173 10.57 -24.35 -11.79
CA LYS A 173 11.99 -24.70 -11.93
C LYS A 173 12.49 -25.60 -10.80
N LYS A 174 11.90 -25.49 -9.61
CA LYS A 174 12.24 -26.24 -8.40
C LYS A 174 11.06 -27.10 -7.95
N LYS A 175 11.34 -28.18 -7.22
CA LYS A 175 10.30 -29.03 -6.64
C LYS A 175 9.51 -28.26 -5.57
N TRP A 176 8.19 -28.35 -5.63
CA TRP A 176 7.29 -27.87 -4.57
C TRP A 176 7.63 -28.57 -3.25
N ASP A 177 8.00 -27.80 -2.23
CA ASP A 177 8.46 -28.30 -0.93
C ASP A 177 7.58 -27.84 0.24
N LEU A 178 7.86 -28.42 1.42
CA LEU A 178 7.11 -28.14 2.63
C LEU A 178 7.29 -26.69 3.12
N SER A 179 8.47 -26.09 2.94
CA SER A 179 8.75 -24.72 3.38
C SER A 179 7.93 -23.70 2.59
N MET A 180 7.83 -23.88 1.26
CA MET A 180 6.97 -23.07 0.38
C MET A 180 5.50 -23.26 0.74
N GLN A 181 5.07 -24.50 0.99
CA GLN A 181 3.71 -24.80 1.42
C GLN A 181 3.36 -24.12 2.75
N MET A 182 4.28 -24.15 3.73
CA MET A 182 4.11 -23.49 5.03
C MET A 182 4.02 -21.97 4.87
N ALA A 183 4.88 -21.36 4.07
CA ALA A 183 4.86 -19.91 3.83
C ALA A 183 3.53 -19.46 3.21
N LEU A 184 3.05 -20.15 2.16
CA LEU A 184 1.76 -19.85 1.54
C LEU A 184 0.59 -20.09 2.50
N ALA A 185 0.62 -21.16 3.31
CA ALA A 185 -0.41 -21.43 4.29
C ALA A 185 -0.48 -20.34 5.38
N ARG A 186 0.67 -19.86 5.87
CA ARG A 186 0.75 -18.77 6.86
C ARG A 186 0.27 -17.44 6.30
N TYR A 187 0.70 -17.09 5.09
CA TYR A 187 0.24 -15.87 4.42
C TYR A 187 -1.27 -15.92 4.18
N SER A 188 -1.77 -17.04 3.67
CA SER A 188 -3.21 -17.24 3.51
C SER A 188 -3.92 -17.13 4.86
N ALA A 189 -3.46 -17.81 5.91
CA ALA A 189 -4.04 -17.73 7.25
C ALA A 189 -4.13 -16.28 7.78
N ALA A 190 -3.04 -15.51 7.72
CA ALA A 190 -3.04 -14.10 8.10
C ALA A 190 -3.99 -13.23 7.24
N GLY A 191 -4.24 -13.62 5.98
CA GLY A 191 -5.26 -13.03 5.12
C GLY A 191 -6.68 -13.07 5.69
N HIS A 192 -7.02 -14.02 6.58
CA HIS A 192 -8.33 -14.01 7.27
C HIS A 192 -8.52 -12.85 8.24
N ILE A 193 -7.43 -12.22 8.66
CA ILE A 193 -7.45 -11.05 9.52
C ILE A 193 -7.31 -9.80 8.64
N ALA A 194 -6.32 -9.79 7.74
CA ALA A 194 -6.04 -8.62 6.92
C ALA A 194 -7.19 -8.24 5.98
N VAL A 195 -7.82 -9.20 5.30
CA VAL A 195 -8.89 -8.90 4.32
C VAL A 195 -10.12 -8.27 5.01
N PRO A 196 -10.68 -8.84 6.10
CA PRO A 196 -11.76 -8.18 6.82
C PRO A 196 -11.36 -6.82 7.39
N LEU A 197 -10.13 -6.66 7.90
CA LEU A 197 -9.67 -5.35 8.39
C LEU A 197 -9.69 -4.31 7.27
N VAL A 198 -9.18 -4.63 6.07
CA VAL A 198 -9.22 -3.73 4.91
C VAL A 198 -10.65 -3.35 4.56
N LEU A 199 -11.56 -4.34 4.50
CA LEU A 199 -12.97 -4.10 4.15
C LEU A 199 -13.69 -3.24 5.17
N LEU A 200 -13.60 -3.57 6.46
CA LEU A 200 -14.31 -2.89 7.53
C LEU A 200 -13.80 -1.47 7.72
N THR A 201 -12.49 -1.29 7.82
CA THR A 201 -11.90 0.05 8.00
C THR A 201 -12.10 0.91 6.76
N GLY A 202 -11.91 0.35 5.56
CA GLY A 202 -12.06 1.07 4.30
C GLY A 202 -13.50 1.51 4.04
N SER A 203 -14.47 0.63 4.30
CA SER A 203 -15.89 0.96 4.18
C SER A 203 -16.30 1.99 5.24
N GLY A 204 -15.84 1.82 6.49
CA GLY A 204 -16.09 2.78 7.56
C GLY A 204 -15.55 4.16 7.23
N LEU A 205 -14.30 4.25 6.77
CA LEU A 205 -13.69 5.51 6.31
C LEU A 205 -14.46 6.13 5.15
N GLY A 206 -14.82 5.34 4.13
CA GLY A 206 -15.59 5.81 2.99
C GLY A 206 -16.94 6.41 3.40
N LEU A 207 -17.67 5.72 4.27
CA LEU A 207 -18.95 6.20 4.80
C LEU A 207 -18.79 7.46 5.65
N ASN A 208 -17.74 7.54 6.48
CA ASN A 208 -17.47 8.74 7.28
C ASN A 208 -17.15 9.95 6.39
N ILE A 209 -16.34 9.77 5.35
CA ILE A 209 -15.98 10.85 4.43
C ILE A 209 -17.18 11.33 3.62
N LEU A 210 -18.06 10.41 3.20
CA LEU A 210 -19.27 10.74 2.42
C LEU A 210 -20.46 11.20 3.28
N GLY A 211 -20.38 11.09 4.62
CA GLY A 211 -21.53 11.32 5.49
C GLY A 211 -22.64 10.26 5.37
N GLY A 212 -22.32 9.06 4.88
CA GLY A 212 -23.26 7.96 4.63
C GLY A 212 -23.14 7.35 3.24
N TRP A 213 -24.13 6.55 2.84
CA TRP A 213 -24.21 6.04 1.47
C TRP A 213 -24.57 7.18 0.52
N PRO A 214 -23.85 7.35 -0.61
CA PRO A 214 -24.08 8.47 -1.51
C PRO A 214 -25.49 8.39 -2.11
N LYS A 215 -26.27 9.46 -1.95
CA LYS A 215 -27.59 9.62 -2.60
C LYS A 215 -27.46 10.05 -4.06
N HIS A 216 -26.36 10.72 -4.40
CA HIS A 216 -26.01 11.19 -5.74
C HIS A 216 -24.57 10.79 -6.06
N PHE A 217 -24.31 10.41 -7.30
CA PHE A 217 -22.98 10.00 -7.74
C PHE A 217 -22.18 11.21 -8.23
N THR A 218 -21.26 11.70 -7.39
CA THR A 218 -20.18 12.62 -7.78
C THR A 218 -18.96 11.83 -8.28
N VAL A 219 -18.05 12.49 -9.00
CA VAL A 219 -16.78 11.88 -9.45
C VAL A 219 -16.05 11.20 -8.28
N TYR A 220 -15.96 11.87 -7.13
CA TYR A 220 -15.33 11.33 -5.92
C TYR A 220 -16.04 10.05 -5.44
N SER A 221 -17.37 10.08 -5.30
CA SER A 221 -18.14 8.91 -4.85
C SER A 221 -18.07 7.74 -5.84
N THR A 222 -18.06 8.01 -7.15
CA THR A 222 -17.91 6.99 -8.20
C THR A 222 -16.54 6.31 -8.10
N LEU A 223 -15.47 7.07 -7.87
CA LEU A 223 -14.13 6.50 -7.65
C LEU A 223 -14.09 5.60 -6.40
N LEU A 224 -14.75 6.00 -5.30
CA LEU A 224 -14.83 5.17 -4.10
C LEU A 224 -15.63 3.87 -4.34
N ILE A 225 -16.74 3.94 -5.07
CA ILE A 225 -17.54 2.76 -5.43
C ILE A 225 -16.74 1.83 -6.36
N LEU A 226 -16.02 2.39 -7.33
CA LEU A 226 -15.14 1.62 -8.21
C LEU A 226 -14.02 0.93 -7.40
N LYS A 227 -13.38 1.64 -6.45
CA LYS A 227 -12.41 1.06 -5.52
C LYS A 227 -13.03 -0.10 -4.74
N LEU A 228 -14.25 0.06 -4.23
CA LEU A 228 -14.96 -0.98 -3.50
C LEU A 228 -15.22 -2.20 -4.39
N GLY A 229 -15.73 -2.00 -5.60
CA GLY A 229 -15.95 -3.07 -6.58
C GLY A 229 -14.68 -3.83 -6.96
N LEU A 230 -13.57 -3.13 -7.20
CA LEU A 230 -12.26 -3.74 -7.42
C LEU A 230 -11.81 -4.54 -6.20
N THR A 231 -11.96 -3.98 -5.00
CA THR A 231 -11.61 -4.68 -3.77
C THR A 231 -12.43 -5.96 -3.61
N SER A 232 -13.74 -5.92 -3.87
CA SER A 232 -14.61 -7.10 -3.85
C SER A 232 -14.18 -8.15 -4.88
N GLY A 233 -13.83 -7.75 -6.11
CA GLY A 233 -13.29 -8.67 -7.11
C GLY A 233 -11.99 -9.34 -6.64
N MET A 234 -11.09 -8.55 -6.04
CA MET A 234 -9.85 -9.06 -5.44
C MET A 234 -10.11 -10.06 -4.30
N VAL A 235 -11.12 -9.81 -3.46
CA VAL A 235 -11.56 -10.76 -2.41
C VAL A 235 -12.05 -12.06 -3.03
N CYS A 236 -12.86 -12.02 -4.08
CA CYS A 236 -13.33 -13.23 -4.76
C CYS A 236 -12.15 -14.08 -5.28
N ILE A 237 -11.16 -13.44 -5.91
CA ILE A 237 -9.94 -14.11 -6.37
C ILE A 237 -9.17 -14.71 -5.18
N ALA A 238 -8.98 -13.95 -4.10
CA ALA A 238 -8.29 -14.42 -2.89
C ALA A 238 -9.00 -15.63 -2.26
N CYS A 239 -10.34 -15.63 -2.22
CA CYS A 239 -11.14 -16.76 -1.76
C CYS A 239 -10.93 -18.00 -2.63
N VAL A 240 -10.97 -17.88 -3.96
CA VAL A 240 -10.70 -19.01 -4.87
C VAL A 240 -9.27 -19.53 -4.68
N ASN A 241 -8.29 -18.62 -4.63
CA ASN A 241 -6.89 -18.94 -4.38
C ASN A 241 -6.72 -19.76 -3.10
N ARG A 242 -7.40 -19.37 -2.02
CA ARG A 242 -7.35 -20.05 -0.74
C ARG A 242 -8.09 -21.40 -0.74
N TYR A 243 -9.38 -21.37 -1.02
CA TYR A 243 -10.28 -22.48 -0.75
C TYR A 243 -10.21 -23.57 -1.82
N VAL A 244 -9.75 -23.22 -3.02
CA VAL A 244 -9.54 -24.17 -4.11
C VAL A 244 -8.06 -24.50 -4.26
N TYR A 245 -7.23 -23.54 -4.65
CA TYR A 245 -5.86 -23.84 -5.10
C TYR A 245 -4.91 -24.14 -3.93
N VAL A 246 -4.86 -23.32 -2.88
CA VAL A 246 -4.02 -23.59 -1.70
C VAL A 246 -4.49 -24.86 -0.99
N ARG A 247 -5.81 -25.11 -0.90
CA ARG A 247 -6.35 -26.39 -0.40
C ARG A 247 -5.86 -27.58 -1.22
N ASN A 248 -5.96 -27.51 -2.56
CA ASN A 248 -5.47 -28.57 -3.44
C ASN A 248 -3.97 -28.83 -3.25
N LEU A 249 -3.15 -27.79 -3.12
CA LEU A 249 -1.72 -27.92 -2.83
C LEU A 249 -1.47 -28.64 -1.50
N ARG A 250 -2.24 -28.31 -0.46
CA ARG A 250 -2.14 -28.99 0.85
C ARG A 250 -2.52 -30.46 0.78
N GLN A 251 -3.50 -30.80 -0.05
CA GLN A 251 -3.97 -32.17 -0.27
C GLN A 251 -3.17 -32.91 -1.35
N LYS A 252 -2.10 -32.31 -1.89
CA LYS A 252 -1.28 -32.84 -2.99
C LYS A 252 -2.09 -33.22 -4.25
N ARG A 253 -3.21 -32.54 -4.50
CA ARG A 253 -4.11 -32.76 -5.64
C ARG A 253 -3.82 -31.76 -6.75
N ASN A 254 -3.69 -32.24 -8.00
CA ASN A 254 -3.53 -31.38 -9.20
C ASN A 254 -2.51 -30.25 -9.00
N ILE A 255 -1.34 -30.57 -8.44
CA ILE A 255 -0.35 -29.58 -7.97
C ILE A 255 0.03 -28.61 -9.09
N THR A 256 0.41 -29.11 -10.26
CA THR A 256 0.83 -28.30 -11.41
C THR A 256 -0.24 -27.31 -11.87
N ALA A 257 -1.49 -27.78 -12.00
CA ALA A 257 -2.61 -26.91 -12.39
C ALA A 257 -2.92 -25.88 -11.29
N SER A 258 -2.91 -26.30 -10.02
CA SER A 258 -3.19 -25.42 -8.89
C SER A 258 -2.14 -24.32 -8.76
N LEU A 259 -0.84 -24.62 -8.97
CA LEU A 259 0.22 -23.60 -9.02
C LEU A 259 0.03 -22.62 -10.18
N LYS A 260 -0.31 -23.12 -11.38
CA LYS A 260 -0.55 -22.26 -12.55
C LYS A 260 -1.70 -21.28 -12.31
N TYR A 261 -2.83 -21.76 -11.80
CA TYR A 261 -3.99 -20.90 -11.55
C TYR A 261 -3.80 -19.99 -10.34
N LEU A 262 -3.14 -20.47 -9.28
CA LEU A 262 -2.76 -19.64 -8.14
C LEU A 262 -1.88 -18.47 -8.60
N GLN A 263 -0.89 -18.72 -9.46
CA GLN A 263 -0.05 -17.66 -10.01
C GLN A 263 -0.86 -16.62 -10.80
N ARG A 264 -1.77 -17.08 -11.67
CA ARG A 264 -2.64 -16.17 -12.45
C ARG A 264 -3.53 -15.34 -11.53
N GLY A 265 -4.11 -15.98 -10.51
CA GLY A 265 -4.91 -15.31 -9.49
C GLY A 265 -4.10 -14.26 -8.74
N THR A 266 -2.90 -14.59 -8.26
CA THR A 266 -2.01 -13.65 -7.57
C THR A 266 -1.61 -12.47 -8.47
N ILE A 267 -1.31 -12.71 -9.76
CA ILE A 267 -1.01 -11.63 -10.71
C ILE A 267 -2.23 -10.73 -10.93
N ALA A 268 -3.43 -11.32 -11.04
CA ALA A 268 -4.67 -10.55 -11.14
C ALA A 268 -4.89 -9.72 -9.87
N GLU A 269 -4.70 -10.27 -8.67
CA GLU A 269 -4.80 -9.50 -7.41
C GLU A 269 -3.82 -8.32 -7.37
N ILE A 270 -2.59 -8.50 -7.85
CA ILE A 270 -1.60 -7.41 -7.97
C ILE A 270 -2.09 -6.32 -8.94
N ALA A 271 -2.66 -6.72 -10.09
CA ALA A 271 -3.20 -5.76 -11.05
C ALA A 271 -4.40 -4.97 -10.49
N PHE A 272 -5.30 -5.64 -9.76
CA PHE A 272 -6.40 -4.99 -9.05
C PHE A 272 -5.87 -4.01 -7.98
N SER A 273 -4.84 -4.40 -7.24
CA SER A 273 -4.18 -3.54 -6.25
C SER A 273 -3.60 -2.29 -6.90
N ALA A 274 -2.92 -2.42 -8.04
CA ALA A 274 -2.37 -1.29 -8.79
C ALA A 274 -3.48 -0.32 -9.25
N ALA A 275 -4.60 -0.83 -9.76
CA ALA A 275 -5.74 -0.01 -10.14
C ALA A 275 -6.36 0.72 -8.93
N ILE A 276 -6.49 0.04 -7.78
CA ILE A 276 -6.96 0.64 -6.53
C ILE A 276 -6.03 1.77 -6.08
N ILE A 277 -4.71 1.58 -6.12
CA ILE A 277 -3.72 2.59 -5.73
C ILE A 277 -3.83 3.81 -6.64
N ALA A 278 -3.97 3.62 -7.96
CA ALA A 278 -4.17 4.72 -8.90
C ALA A 278 -5.44 5.52 -8.58
N ILE A 279 -6.55 4.85 -8.30
CA ILE A 279 -7.80 5.50 -7.87
C ILE A 279 -7.60 6.31 -6.59
N VAL A 280 -6.96 5.73 -5.57
CA VAL A 280 -6.73 6.38 -4.28
C VAL A 280 -5.78 7.58 -4.41
N ALA A 281 -4.79 7.51 -5.30
CA ALA A 281 -3.86 8.61 -5.53
C ALA A 281 -4.58 9.85 -6.08
N VAL A 282 -5.50 9.66 -7.03
CA VAL A 282 -6.32 10.75 -7.58
C VAL A 282 -7.37 11.21 -6.57
N ALA A 283 -8.16 10.29 -6.02
CA ALA A 283 -9.25 10.63 -5.10
C ALA A 283 -8.73 11.33 -3.83
N GLY A 284 -7.51 11.00 -3.38
CA GLY A 284 -6.91 11.59 -2.20
C GLY A 284 -6.48 13.06 -2.33
N ARG A 285 -6.58 13.65 -3.53
CA ARG A 285 -6.37 15.08 -3.81
C ARG A 285 -7.65 15.82 -4.19
N MET A 286 -8.75 15.10 -4.35
CA MET A 286 -10.07 15.70 -4.59
C MET A 286 -10.67 16.20 -3.28
N ASP A 287 -11.42 17.30 -3.36
CA ASP A 287 -12.30 17.72 -2.28
C ASP A 287 -13.64 16.94 -2.40
N PRO A 288 -14.05 16.18 -1.36
CA PRO A 288 -15.28 15.40 -1.35
C PRO A 288 -16.54 16.28 -1.37
N THR A 289 -16.42 17.59 -1.12
CA THR A 289 -17.55 18.52 -1.01
C THR A 289 -17.81 19.38 -2.25
N THR A 290 -16.83 19.60 -3.14
CA THR A 290 -16.92 20.62 -4.21
C THR A 290 -17.61 20.18 -5.51
N LEU A 291 -18.18 18.97 -5.57
CA LEU A 291 -18.93 18.48 -6.75
C LEU A 291 -20.40 18.16 -6.43
N SER A 292 -20.92 18.66 -5.31
CA SER A 292 -22.31 18.46 -4.87
C SER A 292 -23.25 19.64 -5.14
N LEU A 293 -22.82 20.70 -5.83
CA LEU A 293 -23.73 21.76 -6.26
C LEU A 293 -24.24 21.45 -7.67
N PRO A 294 -25.55 21.17 -7.86
CA PRO A 294 -26.20 21.65 -9.06
C PRO A 294 -26.02 23.17 -9.05
N THR A 295 -25.46 23.71 -10.12
CA THR A 295 -25.65 25.13 -10.43
C THR A 295 -27.15 25.37 -10.50
N ASN A 296 -27.71 25.97 -9.45
CA ASN A 296 -29.05 26.57 -9.50
C ASN A 296 -28.99 27.86 -10.31
#